data_AF-A0A6L6LUM5-F1
#
_entry.id   AF-A0A6L6LUM5-F1
#
_cell.length_a   1.000
_cell.length_b   1.000
_cell.length_c   1.000
_cell.angle_alpha   90.00
_cell.angle_beta   90.00
_cell.angle_gamma   90.00
#
_symmetry.space_group_name_H-M   'P 1'
#
loop_
_entity.id
_entity.type
_entity.pdbx_description
1 polymer ?
#
loop_
_entity_poly.entity_id
_entity_poly.type
_entity_poly.pdbx_seq_one_letter_code
_entity_poly.pdbx_strand_id
1 'polypeptide(L)'
;MTKEQFVRSEDYRSRYIAEHPGWRGQWYMCPYCGRFVKKDRMQVDHIISIDLANRQPLYRWLVPKEGINSEKNLTAACEKCNLKKSNRGGWWIVRAKLGHGWYAAVWVLLILLIVGALTAILCGVLTPQGVLAWLGMEITKLVLVMRRYVDSLLDVFLKSLREYHIL
;
A
#
# COMPACT_ATOMS: atom_id res chain seq x y z
N MET A 1 23.02 5.45 -25.32
CA MET A 1 23.22 4.87 -23.97
C MET A 1 24.15 3.68 -24.11
N THR A 2 25.28 3.69 -23.41
CA THR A 2 26.29 2.62 -23.46
C THR A 2 25.82 1.42 -22.62
N LYS A 3 26.30 0.21 -22.95
CA LYS A 3 25.91 -1.06 -22.29
C LYS A 3 26.20 -1.06 -20.77
N GLU A 4 27.16 -0.25 -20.34
CA GLU A 4 27.59 -0.09 -18.95
C GLU A 4 26.52 0.58 -18.05
N GLN A 5 25.60 1.37 -18.63
CA GLN A 5 24.56 2.08 -17.87
C GLN A 5 23.44 1.17 -17.32
N PHE A 6 23.48 -0.12 -17.65
CA PHE A 6 22.46 -1.13 -17.30
C PHE A 6 23.06 -2.32 -16.53
N VAL A 7 24.16 -2.10 -15.81
CA VAL A 7 24.79 -3.08 -14.91
C VAL A 7 24.62 -2.60 -13.47
N ARG A 8 24.42 -3.52 -12.52
CA ARG A 8 24.32 -3.19 -11.09
C ARG A 8 25.68 -2.72 -10.58
N SER A 9 25.76 -1.55 -9.94
CA SER A 9 26.98 -1.17 -9.22
C SER A 9 27.00 -1.79 -7.82
N GLU A 10 28.18 -2.01 -7.24
CA GLU A 10 28.30 -2.59 -5.90
C GLU A 10 27.96 -1.57 -4.80
N ASP A 11 28.21 -0.29 -5.07
CA ASP A 11 28.10 0.83 -4.12
C ASP A 11 26.71 1.48 -4.06
N TYR A 12 25.79 1.11 -4.96
CA TYR A 12 24.49 1.81 -5.11
C TYR A 12 23.70 1.88 -3.79
N ARG A 13 23.76 0.81 -2.99
CA ARG A 13 23.05 0.72 -1.71
C ARG A 13 23.63 1.69 -0.68
N SER A 14 24.96 1.76 -0.55
CA SER A 14 25.62 2.67 0.38
C SER A 14 25.36 4.13 -0.01
N ARG A 15 25.41 4.47 -1.30
CA ARG A 15 25.10 5.82 -1.78
C ARG A 15 23.65 6.19 -1.48
N TYR A 16 22.70 5.32 -1.83
CA TYR A 16 21.28 5.57 -1.55
C TYR A 16 21.02 5.85 -0.07
N ILE A 17 21.63 5.07 0.83
CA ILE A 17 21.48 5.25 2.29
C ILE A 17 22.13 6.55 2.78
N ALA A 18 23.23 6.99 2.16
CA ALA A 18 23.89 8.25 2.51
C ALA A 18 23.06 9.47 2.09
N GLU A 19 22.47 9.42 0.89
CA GLU A 19 21.58 10.47 0.36
C GLU A 19 20.21 10.45 1.04
N HIS A 20 19.74 9.27 1.47
CA HIS A 20 18.49 9.06 2.19
C HIS A 20 18.75 8.44 3.57
N PRO A 21 19.07 9.23 4.60
CA PRO A 21 19.32 8.70 5.93
C PRO A 21 18.07 8.08 6.59
N GLY A 22 16.87 8.29 6.03
CA GLY A 22 15.62 7.82 6.59
C GLY A 22 15.25 8.55 7.89
N TRP A 23 14.09 8.22 8.45
CA TRP A 23 13.61 8.82 9.68
C TRP A 23 14.43 8.35 10.88
N ARG A 24 15.00 9.30 11.64
CA ARG A 24 15.95 9.06 12.75
C ARG A 24 17.13 8.15 12.35
N GLY A 25 17.57 8.20 11.10
CA GLY A 25 18.71 7.39 10.63
C GLY A 25 18.43 5.89 10.49
N GLN A 26 17.19 5.45 10.72
CA GLN A 26 16.88 4.03 10.95
C GLN A 26 15.64 3.54 10.21
N TRP A 27 14.64 4.39 10.02
CA TRP A 27 13.33 3.96 9.52
C TRP A 27 13.06 4.47 8.12
N TYR A 28 12.63 3.56 7.26
CA TYR A 28 12.31 3.83 5.86
C TYR A 28 10.88 3.40 5.57
N MET A 29 10.10 4.25 4.92
CA MET A 29 8.77 3.88 4.48
C MET A 29 8.86 3.15 3.15
N CYS A 30 8.24 1.97 3.05
CA CYS A 30 8.14 1.25 1.79
C CYS A 30 7.10 1.94 0.90
N PRO A 31 7.44 2.46 -0.30
CA PRO A 31 6.46 3.11 -1.17
C PRO A 31 5.45 2.11 -1.74
N TYR A 32 5.77 0.82 -1.72
CA TYR A 32 4.87 -0.19 -2.23
C TYR A 32 3.72 -0.49 -1.27
N CYS A 33 3.91 -0.40 0.04
CA CYS A 33 2.86 -0.80 0.99
C CYS A 33 2.66 0.15 2.18
N GLY A 34 3.43 1.23 2.27
CA GLY A 34 3.34 2.21 3.35
C GLY A 34 3.93 1.76 4.68
N ARG A 35 4.46 0.53 4.78
CA ARG A 35 5.05 0.03 6.03
C ARG A 35 6.40 0.69 6.30
N PHE A 36 6.63 1.10 7.54
CA PHE A 36 7.96 1.48 8.02
C PHE A 36 8.83 0.23 8.29
N VAL A 37 10.04 0.24 7.75
CA VAL A 37 11.02 -0.84 7.82
C VAL A 37 12.31 -0.28 8.39
N LYS A 38 12.95 -1.03 9.28
CA LYS A 38 14.27 -0.68 9.79
C LYS A 38 15.35 -0.87 8.71
N LYS A 39 16.41 -0.08 8.77
CA LYS A 39 17.55 -0.06 7.85
C LYS A 39 18.19 -1.44 7.62
N ASP A 40 18.26 -2.27 8.66
CA ASP A 40 18.81 -3.62 8.65
C ASP A 40 17.95 -4.62 7.84
N ARG A 41 16.63 -4.41 7.82
CA ARG A 41 15.65 -5.25 7.10
C ARG A 41 15.18 -4.65 5.76
N MET A 42 15.62 -3.44 5.47
CA MET A 42 15.25 -2.69 4.27
C MET A 42 16.15 -3.09 3.10
N GLN A 43 15.54 -3.18 1.92
CA GLN A 43 16.22 -3.45 0.67
C GLN A 43 16.14 -2.22 -0.23
N VAL A 44 17.26 -1.87 -0.86
CA VAL A 44 17.29 -0.83 -1.90
C VAL A 44 16.94 -1.48 -3.22
N ASP A 45 15.75 -1.18 -3.73
CA ASP A 45 15.19 -1.72 -4.96
C ASP A 45 15.30 -0.70 -6.10
N HIS A 46 15.51 -1.22 -7.32
CA HIS A 46 15.45 -0.43 -8.54
C HIS A 46 14.00 -0.33 -9.00
N ILE A 47 13.43 0.87 -9.02
CA ILE A 47 12.07 1.16 -9.48
C ILE A 47 11.86 0.55 -10.87
N ILE A 48 12.78 0.82 -11.78
CA ILE A 48 12.93 0.10 -13.05
C ILE A 48 14.11 -0.85 -12.89
N SER A 49 13.80 -2.14 -12.77
CA SER A 49 14.83 -3.17 -12.61
C SER A 49 15.72 -3.29 -13.85
N ILE A 50 16.95 -3.73 -13.64
CA ILE A 50 17.94 -3.99 -14.69
C ILE A 50 17.43 -4.99 -15.71
N ASP A 51 16.90 -6.12 -15.24
CA ASP A 51 16.33 -7.16 -16.11
C ASP A 51 15.18 -6.61 -16.98
N LEU A 52 14.26 -5.83 -16.39
CA LEU A 52 13.17 -5.20 -17.14
C LEU A 52 13.68 -4.23 -18.21
N ALA A 53 14.65 -3.38 -17.89
CA ALA A 53 15.22 -2.45 -18.83
C ALA A 53 16.00 -3.18 -19.96
N ASN A 54 16.61 -4.31 -19.65
CA ASN A 54 17.31 -5.14 -20.63
C ASN A 54 16.33 -5.87 -21.56
N ARG A 55 15.26 -6.47 -21.01
CA ARG A 55 14.29 -7.26 -21.78
C ARG A 55 13.32 -6.40 -22.60
N GLN A 56 12.99 -5.18 -22.13
CA GLN A 56 12.00 -4.31 -22.76
C GLN A 56 12.57 -2.90 -22.99
N PRO A 57 13.03 -2.58 -24.21
CA PRO A 57 13.66 -1.29 -24.53
C PRO A 57 12.78 -0.07 -24.23
N LEU A 58 11.45 -0.20 -24.29
CA LEU A 58 10.51 0.86 -23.95
C LEU A 58 10.69 1.36 -22.50
N TYR A 59 11.03 0.48 -21.56
CA TYR A 59 11.27 0.87 -20.17
C TYR A 59 12.57 1.64 -19.98
N ARG A 60 13.51 1.59 -20.94
CA ARG A 60 14.74 2.40 -20.89
C ARG A 60 14.45 3.90 -21.01
N TRP A 61 13.36 4.27 -21.67
CA TRP A 61 12.90 5.67 -21.73
C TRP A 61 12.44 6.22 -20.37
N LEU A 62 12.05 5.33 -19.45
CA LEU A 62 11.66 5.71 -18.10
C LEU A 62 12.85 5.77 -17.14
N VAL A 63 14.02 5.24 -17.53
CA VAL A 63 15.24 5.27 -16.73
C VAL A 63 15.78 6.72 -16.72
N PRO A 64 16.19 7.24 -15.56
CA PRO A 64 16.80 8.57 -15.48
C PRO A 64 18.03 8.70 -16.37
N LYS A 65 18.34 9.92 -16.82
CA LYS A 65 19.49 10.19 -17.71
C LYS A 65 20.82 9.80 -17.07
N GLU A 66 20.89 9.85 -15.74
CA GLU A 66 22.04 9.47 -14.92
C GLU A 66 22.28 7.94 -14.89
N GLY A 67 21.35 7.13 -15.43
CA GLY A 67 21.49 5.70 -15.62
C GLY A 67 20.69 4.86 -14.63
N ILE A 68 20.81 3.52 -14.74
CA ILE A 68 19.94 2.61 -13.98
C ILE A 68 20.18 2.64 -12.48
N ASN A 69 21.42 2.93 -12.05
CA ASN A 69 21.81 3.06 -10.64
C ASN A 69 21.63 4.48 -10.10
N SER A 70 20.96 5.35 -10.87
CA SER A 70 20.59 6.69 -10.41
C SER A 70 19.72 6.57 -9.16
N GLU A 71 20.01 7.41 -8.17
CA GLU A 71 19.20 7.55 -6.96
C GLU A 71 17.71 7.75 -7.29
N LYS A 72 17.39 8.50 -8.36
CA LYS A 72 16.01 8.71 -8.85
C LYS A 72 15.30 7.44 -9.31
N ASN A 73 16.04 6.36 -9.57
CA ASN A 73 15.53 5.04 -9.91
C ASN A 73 15.64 4.05 -8.74
N LEU A 74 16.04 4.48 -7.56
CA LEU A 74 16.17 3.65 -6.37
C LEU A 74 15.09 3.98 -5.35
N THR A 75 14.70 2.99 -4.56
CA THR A 75 13.78 3.20 -3.45
C THR A 75 13.98 2.19 -2.32
N ALA A 76 13.68 2.61 -1.09
CA ALA A 76 13.67 1.73 0.06
C ALA A 76 12.41 0.87 0.09
N ALA A 77 12.55 -0.44 -0.02
CA ALA A 77 11.44 -1.40 -0.03
C ALA A 77 11.56 -2.41 1.13
N CYS A 78 10.40 -2.90 1.59
CA CYS A 78 10.39 -4.08 2.44
C CYS A 78 10.65 -5.34 1.60
N GLU A 79 11.30 -6.34 2.19
CA GLU A 79 11.63 -7.61 1.53
C GLU A 79 10.42 -8.24 0.81
N LYS A 80 9.27 -8.33 1.50
CA LYS A 80 8.04 -8.90 0.91
C LYS A 80 7.61 -8.17 -0.37
N CYS A 81 7.68 -6.84 -0.40
CA CYS A 81 7.29 -6.07 -1.57
C CYS A 81 8.35 -6.13 -2.65
N ASN A 82 9.63 -6.10 -2.30
CA ASN A 82 10.73 -6.23 -3.27
C ASN A 82 10.67 -7.58 -3.98
N LEU A 83 10.53 -8.68 -3.24
CA LEU A 83 10.35 -10.03 -3.81
C LEU A 83 9.10 -10.12 -4.69
N LYS A 84 7.98 -9.52 -4.23
CA LYS A 84 6.76 -9.49 -5.04
C LYS A 84 6.96 -8.67 -6.31
N LYS A 85 7.58 -7.49 -6.25
CA LYS A 85 7.86 -6.69 -7.44
C LYS A 85 8.79 -7.46 -8.39
N SER A 86 9.91 -7.98 -7.90
CA SER A 86 10.94 -8.63 -8.73
C SER A 86 11.30 -7.73 -9.93
N ASN A 87 11.27 -8.27 -11.14
CA ASN A 87 11.49 -7.57 -12.40
C ASN A 87 10.21 -6.98 -13.04
N ARG A 88 9.10 -6.88 -12.28
CA ARG A 88 7.84 -6.37 -12.81
C ARG A 88 7.85 -4.84 -12.94
N GLY A 89 7.35 -4.37 -14.08
CA GLY A 89 7.10 -2.96 -14.36
C GLY A 89 5.65 -2.55 -14.09
N GLY A 90 5.13 -1.67 -14.94
CA GLY A 90 3.72 -1.22 -14.91
C GLY A 90 3.33 -0.58 -13.59
N TRP A 91 2.28 -1.08 -12.95
CA TRP A 91 1.72 -0.54 -11.71
C TRP A 91 2.73 -0.42 -10.57
N TRP A 92 3.76 -1.28 -10.55
CA TRP A 92 4.82 -1.20 -9.55
C TRP A 92 5.66 0.07 -9.65
N ILE A 93 5.90 0.59 -10.86
CA ILE A 93 6.62 1.85 -11.08
C ILE A 93 5.80 3.02 -10.54
N VAL A 94 4.50 3.02 -10.81
CA VAL A 94 3.56 4.03 -10.31
C VAL A 94 3.54 4.04 -8.79
N ARG A 95 3.42 2.86 -8.16
CA ARG A 95 3.49 2.72 -6.70
C ARG A 95 4.82 3.21 -6.14
N ALA A 96 5.95 2.97 -6.81
CA ALA A 96 7.24 3.44 -6.32
C ALA A 96 7.32 4.98 -6.30
N LYS A 97 6.84 5.63 -7.37
CA LYS A 97 6.92 7.09 -7.56
C LYS A 97 5.91 7.86 -6.69
N LEU A 98 4.67 7.38 -6.60
CA LEU A 98 3.59 8.08 -5.90
C LEU A 98 3.36 7.55 -4.48
N GLY A 99 3.80 6.33 -4.19
CA GLY A 99 3.45 5.63 -2.96
C GLY A 99 3.98 6.31 -1.71
N HIS A 100 5.16 6.95 -1.76
CA HIS A 100 5.66 7.71 -0.62
C HIS A 100 4.69 8.82 -0.20
N GLY A 101 4.26 9.67 -1.14
CA GLY A 101 3.30 10.74 -0.86
C GLY A 101 1.94 10.18 -0.43
N TRP A 102 1.43 9.18 -1.14
CA TRP A 102 0.14 8.55 -0.82
C TRP A 102 0.12 7.96 0.59
N TYR A 103 1.09 7.12 0.93
CA TYR A 103 1.12 6.47 2.24
C TYR A 103 1.49 7.45 3.36
N ALA A 104 2.27 8.49 3.10
CA ALA A 104 2.47 9.58 4.05
C ALA A 104 1.14 10.28 4.38
N ALA A 105 0.32 10.60 3.37
CA ALA A 105 -0.99 11.19 3.57
C ALA A 105 -1.93 10.27 4.36
N VAL A 106 -1.93 8.96 4.06
CA VAL A 106 -2.68 7.96 4.83
C VAL A 106 -2.24 7.93 6.29
N TRP A 107 -0.93 7.95 6.57
CA TRP A 107 -0.41 7.98 7.94
C TRP A 107 -0.78 9.26 8.69
N VAL A 108 -0.67 10.42 8.04
CA VAL A 108 -1.07 11.70 8.64
C VAL A 108 -2.57 11.69 8.97
N LEU A 109 -3.41 11.26 8.02
CA LEU A 109 -4.84 11.16 8.25
C LEU A 109 -5.17 10.21 9.41
N LEU A 110 -4.53 9.05 9.46
CA LEU A 110 -4.72 8.08 10.55
C LEU A 110 -4.34 8.67 11.91
N ILE A 111 -3.20 9.38 11.99
CA ILE A 111 -2.77 10.05 13.23
C ILE A 111 -3.79 11.13 13.63
N LEU A 112 -4.24 11.96 12.68
CA LEU A 112 -5.25 13.00 12.94
C LEU A 112 -6.56 12.40 13.46
N LEU A 113 -7.03 11.29 12.88
CA LEU A 113 -8.23 10.60 13.33
C LEU A 113 -8.07 10.03 14.75
N ILE A 114 -6.92 9.42 15.05
CA ILE A 114 -6.63 8.89 16.39
C ILE A 114 -6.57 10.02 17.43
N VAL A 115 -5.81 11.08 17.15
CA VAL A 115 -5.67 12.23 18.05
C VAL A 115 -7.02 12.94 18.23
N GLY A 116 -7.79 13.11 17.15
CA GLY A 116 -9.13 13.69 17.20
C GLY A 116 -10.08 12.87 18.06
N ALA A 117 -10.10 11.55 17.89
CA ALA A 117 -10.91 10.65 18.72
C ALA A 117 -10.51 10.70 20.20
N LEU A 118 -9.21 10.65 20.50
CA LEU A 118 -8.71 10.77 21.88
C LEU A 118 -9.09 12.11 22.52
N THR A 119 -8.97 13.20 21.77
CA THR A 119 -9.34 14.55 22.23
C THR A 119 -10.84 14.64 22.51
N ALA A 120 -11.67 14.11 21.61
CA ALA A 120 -13.12 14.09 21.81
C ALA A 120 -13.53 13.28 23.06
N ILE A 121 -12.82 12.19 23.35
CA ILE A 121 -13.02 11.40 24.56
C ILE A 121 -12.61 12.20 25.82
N LEU A 122 -11.42 12.80 25.80
CA LEU A 122 -10.89 13.58 26.93
C LEU A 122 -11.74 14.82 27.25
N CYS A 123 -12.29 15.47 26.22
CA CYS A 123 -13.20 16.61 26.37
C CYS A 123 -14.63 16.21 26.75
N GLY A 124 -14.93 14.91 26.91
CA GLY A 124 -16.26 14.41 27.24
C GLY A 124 -17.30 14.52 26.11
N VAL A 125 -16.87 14.91 24.90
CA VAL A 125 -17.72 14.98 23.69
C VAL A 125 -18.09 13.59 23.20
N LEU A 126 -17.16 12.63 23.33
CA LEU A 126 -17.37 11.21 23.03
C LEU A 126 -17.23 10.40 24.32
N THR A 127 -18.30 9.79 24.82
CA THR A 127 -18.19 8.82 25.91
C THR A 127 -17.87 7.43 25.33
N PRO A 128 -17.02 6.62 25.97
CA PRO A 128 -16.78 5.24 25.54
C PRO A 128 -18.08 4.43 25.40
N GLN A 129 -19.05 4.68 26.30
CA GLN A 129 -20.37 4.06 26.25
C GLN A 129 -21.17 4.53 25.02
N GLY A 130 -21.09 5.81 24.66
CA GLY A 130 -21.71 6.36 23.45
C GLY A 130 -21.11 5.78 22.17
N VAL A 131 -19.80 5.58 22.12
CA VAL A 131 -19.12 4.91 20.99
C VAL A 131 -19.58 3.47 20.84
N LEU A 132 -19.63 2.71 21.94
CA LEU A 132 -20.08 1.33 21.96
C LEU A 132 -21.56 1.22 21.56
N ALA A 133 -22.41 2.13 22.03
CA ALA A 133 -23.83 2.19 21.65
C ALA A 133 -24.00 2.49 20.16
N TRP A 134 -23.25 3.46 19.62
CA TRP A 134 -23.28 3.78 18.19
C TRP A 134 -22.81 2.60 17.33
N LEU A 135 -21.70 1.96 17.67
CA LEU A 135 -21.23 0.75 16.98
C LEU A 135 -22.27 -0.37 17.04
N GLY A 136 -22.91 -0.59 18.20
CA GLY A 136 -23.98 -1.57 18.36
C GLY A 136 -25.18 -1.28 17.46
N MET A 137 -25.59 -0.01 17.33
CA MET A 137 -26.68 0.39 16.44
C MET A 137 -26.34 0.14 14.95
N GLU A 138 -25.14 0.49 14.50
CA GLU A 138 -24.73 0.27 13.11
C GLU A 138 -24.60 -1.22 12.77
N ILE A 139 -24.05 -2.02 13.69
CA ILE A 139 -24.03 -3.49 13.54
C ILE A 139 -25.46 -4.03 13.46
N THR A 140 -26.36 -3.57 14.33
CA THR A 140 -27.77 -4.01 14.31
C THR A 140 -28.45 -3.64 13.00
N LYS A 141 -28.23 -2.44 12.47
CA LYS A 141 -28.75 -2.03 11.14
C LYS A 141 -28.23 -2.95 10.04
N LEU A 142 -26.93 -3.26 10.04
CA LEU A 142 -26.33 -4.17 9.07
C LEU A 142 -26.96 -5.56 9.13
N VAL A 143 -27.13 -6.11 10.35
CA VAL A 143 -27.78 -7.41 10.56
C VAL A 143 -29.22 -7.40 10.03
N LEU A 144 -29.99 -6.33 10.28
CA LEU A 144 -31.35 -6.20 9.77
C LEU A 144 -31.42 -6.07 8.24
N VAL A 145 -30.44 -5.42 7.62
CA VAL A 145 -30.33 -5.35 6.14
C VAL A 145 -30.00 -6.72 5.58
N MET A 146 -29.03 -7.42 6.16
CA MET A 146 -28.65 -8.77 5.75
C MET A 146 -29.81 -9.76 5.91
N ARG A 147 -30.55 -9.68 7.03
CA ARG A 147 -31.74 -10.48 7.25
C ARG A 147 -32.78 -10.24 6.15
N ARG A 148 -33.12 -8.99 5.85
CA ARG A 148 -34.06 -8.65 4.77
C ARG A 148 -33.60 -9.18 3.41
N TYR A 149 -32.30 -9.14 3.13
CA TYR A 149 -31.75 -9.69 1.90
C TYR A 149 -31.90 -11.22 1.83
N VAL A 150 -31.59 -11.93 2.92
CA VAL A 150 -31.77 -13.38 3.03
C VAL A 150 -33.25 -13.76 2.89
N ASP A 151 -34.15 -13.05 3.57
CA ASP A 151 -35.58 -13.28 3.48
C ASP A 151 -36.07 -13.10 2.04
N SER A 152 -35.62 -12.04 1.34
CA SER A 152 -35.94 -11.82 -0.07
C SER A 152 -35.42 -12.92 -0.99
N LEU A 153 -34.23 -13.47 -0.74
CA LEU A 153 -33.70 -14.60 -1.50
C LEU A 153 -34.49 -15.87 -1.25
N LEU A 154 -34.88 -16.11 0.00
CA LEU A 154 -35.71 -17.24 0.39
C LEU A 154 -37.08 -17.17 -0.30
N ASP A 155 -37.70 -15.99 -0.35
CA ASP A 155 -38.98 -15.78 -1.05
C ASP A 155 -38.87 -16.09 -2.55
N VAL A 156 -37.81 -15.62 -3.20
CA VAL A 156 -37.55 -15.92 -4.63
C VAL A 156 -37.35 -17.42 -4.83
N PHE A 157 -36.58 -18.07 -3.96
CA PHE A 157 -36.33 -19.50 -4.01
C PHE A 157 -37.62 -20.31 -3.82
N LEU A 158 -38.42 -20.00 -2.79
CA LEU A 158 -39.70 -20.67 -2.51
C LEU A 158 -40.72 -20.44 -3.64
N LYS A 159 -40.74 -19.24 -4.23
CA LYS A 159 -41.58 -18.95 -5.40
C LYS A 159 -41.18 -19.81 -6.60
N SER A 160 -39.88 -19.93 -6.86
CA SER A 160 -39.36 -20.78 -7.93
C SER A 160 -39.72 -22.26 -7.70
N LEU A 161 -39.56 -22.80 -6.48
CA LEU A 161 -39.94 -24.17 -6.16
C LEU A 161 -41.44 -24.43 -6.42
N ARG A 162 -42.30 -23.45 -6.12
CA ARG A 162 -43.75 -23.53 -6.37
C ARG A 162 -44.08 -23.49 -7.86
N GLU A 163 -43.40 -22.63 -8.64
CA GLU A 163 -43.58 -22.56 -10.09
C GLU A 163 -43.18 -23.87 -10.79
N TYR A 164 -42.19 -24.59 -10.24
CA TYR A 164 -41.76 -25.89 -10.76
C TYR A 164 -42.46 -27.10 -10.12
N HIS A 165 -43.51 -26.89 -9.31
CA HIS A 165 -44.25 -27.96 -8.61
C HIS A 165 -43.37 -28.90 -7.77
N ILE A 166 -42.24 -28.40 -7.25
CA ILE A 166 -41.35 -29.15 -6.35
C ILE A 166 -41.91 -29.09 -4.91
N LEU A 167 -42.59 -28.00 -4.57
CA LEU A 167 -43.36 -27.76 -3.34
C LEU A 167 -44.83 -27.49 -3.67
#